data_AF-A0AAV7VSH4-F1
#
_entry.id   AF-A0AAV7VSH4-F1
#
_cell.length_a   1.000
_cell.length_b   1.000
_cell.length_c   1.000
_cell.angle_alpha   90.00
_cell.angle_beta   90.00
_cell.angle_gamma   90.00
#
_symmetry.space_group_name_H-M   'P 1'
#
loop_
_entity.id
_entity.type
_entity.pdbx_description
1 polymer ?
#
loop_
_entity_poly.entity_id
_entity_poly.type
_entity_poly.pdbx_seq_one_letter_code
_entity_poly.pdbx_strand_id
1 'polypeptide(L)'
;MGMKVLFLHPDLGIGGAERLVLDSALALQARGCSVEFWTSHYDPHRCFPDSLRLRVSCVGDWLPRTVWGYCAAPCAYLRMVYLALYVIFLSGAESDVFFCDQVCKRPL
;
A
#
# COMPACT_ATOMS: atom_id res chain seq x y z
N MET A 1 -10.20 13.11 19.53
CA MET A 1 -10.20 12.78 18.09
C MET A 1 -8.92 12.02 17.80
N GLY A 2 -9.03 10.80 17.25
CA GLY A 2 -7.86 10.02 16.84
C GLY A 2 -7.37 10.48 15.48
N MET A 3 -6.05 10.48 15.27
CA MET A 3 -5.40 10.86 14.01
C MET A 3 -5.80 9.90 12.88
N LYS A 4 -6.07 10.43 11.68
CA LYS A 4 -6.29 9.66 10.45
C LYS A 4 -4.95 9.44 9.74
N VAL A 5 -4.53 8.18 9.64
CA VAL A 5 -3.25 7.79 9.02
C VAL A 5 -3.51 6.96 7.79
N LEU A 6 -2.99 7.41 6.65
CA LEU A 6 -3.11 6.72 5.38
C LEU A 6 -1.79 6.08 4.98
N PHE A 7 -1.81 4.77 4.80
CA PHE A 7 -0.69 3.98 4.35
C PHE A 7 -0.71 3.82 2.83
N LEU A 8 0.45 3.98 2.21
CA LEU A 8 0.66 3.83 0.77
C LEU A 8 1.74 2.77 0.55
N HIS A 9 1.37 1.69 -0.15
CA HIS A 9 2.29 0.59 -0.45
C HIS A 9 2.00 -0.02 -1.82
N PRO A 10 2.99 -0.32 -2.67
CA PRO A 10 2.72 -0.69 -4.06
C PRO A 10 2.08 -2.07 -4.22
N ASP A 11 2.34 -3.03 -3.34
CA ASP A 11 1.84 -4.41 -3.49
C ASP A 11 1.68 -5.07 -2.12
N LEU A 12 0.44 -5.26 -1.66
CA LEU A 12 0.18 -5.86 -0.35
C LEU A 12 0.09 -7.39 -0.45
N GLY A 13 1.24 -8.02 -0.65
CA GLY A 13 1.40 -9.48 -0.73
C GLY A 13 1.98 -10.10 0.55
N ILE A 14 2.86 -11.10 0.35
CA ILE A 14 3.59 -11.78 1.43
C ILE A 14 5.07 -11.46 1.28
N GLY A 15 5.59 -10.64 2.18
CA GLY A 15 7.00 -10.28 2.26
C GLY A 15 7.32 -9.50 3.53
N GLY A 16 8.61 -9.23 3.75
CA GLY A 16 9.09 -8.61 4.99
C GLY A 16 8.68 -7.15 5.13
N ALA A 17 8.72 -6.37 4.05
CA ALA A 17 8.29 -4.98 4.04
C ALA A 17 6.78 -4.88 4.24
N GLU A 18 6.02 -5.72 3.53
CA GLU A 18 4.58 -5.87 3.64
C GLU A 18 4.18 -6.15 5.09
N ARG A 19 4.89 -7.05 5.78
CA ARG A 19 4.65 -7.35 7.19
C ARG A 19 4.93 -6.14 8.09
N LEU A 20 6.04 -5.45 7.90
CA LEU A 20 6.42 -4.28 8.70
C LEU A 20 5.38 -3.16 8.59
N VAL A 21 4.93 -2.86 7.38
CA VAL A 21 3.95 -1.80 7.14
C VAL A 21 2.58 -2.21 7.71
N LEU A 22 2.20 -3.49 7.59
CA LEU A 22 0.97 -4.03 8.17
C LEU A 22 0.97 -3.97 9.71
N ASP A 23 2.05 -4.40 10.35
CA ASP A 23 2.19 -4.35 11.81
C ASP A 23 2.16 -2.91 12.33
N SER A 24 2.76 -1.97 11.57
CA SER A 24 2.72 -0.54 11.87
C SER A 24 1.29 0.02 11.81
N ALA A 25 0.53 -0.35 10.79
CA ALA A 25 -0.88 0.01 10.65
C ALA A 25 -1.74 -0.52 11.80
N LEU A 26 -1.56 -1.79 12.17
CA LEU A 26 -2.27 -2.41 13.30
C LEU A 26 -1.91 -1.78 14.64
N ALA A 27 -0.63 -1.45 14.86
CA ALA A 27 -0.18 -0.78 16.08
C ALA A 27 -0.78 0.62 16.23
N LEU A 28 -0.91 1.38 15.13
CA LEU A 28 -1.59 2.68 15.14
C LEU A 28 -3.09 2.54 15.39
N GLN A 29 -3.74 1.54 14.76
CA GLN A 29 -5.15 1.24 15.02
C GLN A 29 -5.39 0.90 16.50
N ALA A 30 -4.52 0.09 17.12
CA ALA A 30 -4.58 -0.25 18.53
C ALA A 30 -4.38 0.96 19.47
N ARG A 31 -3.71 2.01 19.00
CA ARG A 31 -3.55 3.30 19.71
C ARG A 31 -4.71 4.26 19.50
N GLY A 32 -5.76 3.85 18.79
CA GLY A 32 -6.95 4.67 18.54
C GLY A 32 -6.85 5.59 17.32
N CYS A 33 -5.85 5.40 16.45
CA CYS A 33 -5.80 6.07 15.16
C CYS A 33 -6.79 5.42 14.18
N SER A 34 -7.39 6.23 13.30
CA SER A 34 -8.14 5.73 12.15
C SER A 34 -7.14 5.42 11.04
N VAL A 35 -7.05 4.16 10.62
CA VAL A 35 -6.06 3.73 9.63
C VAL A 35 -6.74 3.27 8.35
N GLU A 36 -6.26 3.79 7.22
CA GLU A 36 -6.66 3.35 5.88
C GLU A 36 -5.41 2.95 5.08
N PHE A 37 -5.52 1.88 4.32
CA PHE A 37 -4.41 1.32 3.57
C PHE A 37 -4.73 1.37 2.08
N TRP A 38 -3.90 2.04 1.31
CA TRP A 38 -4.01 2.11 -0.14
C TRP A 38 -2.87 1.34 -0.78
N THR A 39 -3.24 0.48 -1.72
CA THR A 39 -2.27 -0.31 -2.47
C THR A 39 -2.63 -0.44 -3.93
N SER A 40 -1.66 -0.81 -4.75
CA SER A 40 -1.92 -1.07 -6.17
C SER A 40 -2.15 -2.54 -6.48
N HIS A 41 -1.88 -3.47 -5.56
CA HIS A 41 -2.24 -4.88 -5.69
C HIS A 41 -2.65 -5.42 -4.33
N TYR A 42 -3.76 -6.15 -4.29
CA TYR A 42 -4.21 -6.83 -3.08
C TYR A 42 -4.97 -8.10 -3.46
N ASP A 43 -4.50 -9.23 -2.95
CA ASP A 43 -5.19 -10.51 -3.06
C ASP A 43 -5.46 -11.05 -1.65
N PRO A 44 -6.73 -11.05 -1.19
CA PRO A 44 -7.12 -11.59 0.12
C PRO A 44 -6.75 -13.06 0.35
N HIS A 45 -6.50 -13.83 -0.73
CA HIS A 45 -6.06 -15.22 -0.65
C HIS A 45 -4.53 -15.34 -0.55
N ARG A 46 -3.79 -14.28 -0.85
CA ARG A 46 -2.32 -14.24 -0.86
C ARG A 46 -1.77 -13.02 -0.10
N CYS A 47 -2.30 -12.78 1.09
CA CYS A 47 -1.85 -11.76 2.01
C CYS A 47 -1.81 -12.29 3.44
N PHE A 48 -1.27 -11.51 4.38
CA PHE A 48 -1.35 -11.85 5.80
C PHE A 48 -2.82 -11.76 6.28
N PRO A 49 -3.34 -12.72 7.06
CA PRO A 49 -4.72 -12.68 7.56
C PRO A 49 -5.07 -11.41 8.34
N ASP A 50 -4.06 -10.81 8.98
CA ASP A 50 -4.23 -9.56 9.73
C ASP A 50 -4.64 -8.38 8.84
N SER A 51 -4.37 -8.40 7.53
CA SER A 51 -4.78 -7.34 6.60
C SER A 51 -6.30 -7.24 6.46
N LEU A 52 -7.04 -8.32 6.73
CA LEU A 52 -8.51 -8.34 6.73
C LEU A 52 -9.12 -7.48 7.84
N ARG A 53 -8.32 -7.13 8.85
CA ARG A 53 -8.73 -6.24 9.96
C ARG A 53 -8.58 -4.76 9.63
N LEU A 54 -7.93 -4.45 8.50
CA LEU A 54 -7.68 -3.09 8.03
C LEU A 54 -8.61 -2.75 6.87
N ARG A 55 -8.87 -1.46 6.70
CA ARG A 55 -9.55 -0.95 5.51
C ARG A 55 -8.54 -0.83 4.38
N VAL A 56 -8.54 -1.80 3.47
CA VAL A 56 -7.63 -1.85 2.31
C VAL A 56 -8.38 -1.46 1.04
N SER A 57 -7.88 -0.43 0.36
CA SER A 57 -8.36 0.06 -0.93
C SER A 57 -7.32 -0.24 -2.00
N CYS A 58 -7.71 -1.01 -3.02
CA CYS A 58 -6.82 -1.42 -4.10
C CYS A 58 -7.14 -0.68 -5.40
N VAL A 59 -6.17 0.01 -5.99
CA VAL A 59 -6.35 0.78 -7.23
C VAL A 59 -5.17 0.64 -8.15
N GLY A 60 -5.42 0.43 -9.45
CA GLY A 60 -4.35 0.27 -10.43
C GLY A 60 -3.80 -1.15 -10.49
N ASP A 61 -4.59 -2.15 -10.10
CA ASP A 61 -4.18 -3.57 -10.15
C ASP A 61 -3.84 -4.04 -11.58
N TRP A 62 -4.47 -3.43 -12.57
CA TRP A 62 -4.19 -3.62 -13.99
C TRP A 62 -2.79 -3.16 -14.43
N LEU A 63 -2.07 -2.38 -13.62
CA LEU A 63 -0.72 -1.92 -13.98
C LEU A 63 0.26 -3.10 -13.96
N PRO A 64 1.15 -3.23 -14.96
CA PRO A 64 2.07 -4.35 -15.01
C PRO A 64 3.05 -4.35 -13.83
N ARG A 65 3.35 -5.55 -13.28
CA ARG A 65 4.43 -5.75 -12.31
C ARG A 65 5.81 -5.86 -12.97
N THR A 66 5.84 -6.32 -14.22
CA THR A 66 7.01 -6.41 -15.08
C THR A 66 6.57 -6.22 -16.53
N VAL A 67 7.51 -5.84 -17.40
CA VAL A 67 7.31 -5.80 -18.85
C VAL A 67 8.19 -6.89 -19.46
N TRP A 68 7.57 -7.91 -20.06
CA TRP A 68 8.26 -9.11 -20.57
C TRP A 68 9.20 -9.80 -19.55
N GLY A 69 8.88 -9.74 -18.26
CA GLY A 69 9.71 -10.29 -17.18
C GLY A 69 10.84 -9.37 -16.69
N TYR A 70 11.03 -8.22 -17.32
CA TYR A 70 12.02 -7.20 -16.95
C TYR A 70 11.37 -5.96 -16.31
N CYS A 71 12.19 -4.98 -15.94
CA CYS A 71 11.76 -3.66 -15.47
C CYS A 71 10.88 -3.68 -14.21
N ALA A 72 11.06 -4.66 -13.32
CA ALA A 72 10.28 -4.76 -12.07
C ALA A 72 10.39 -3.49 -11.20
N ALA A 73 11.58 -2.88 -11.13
CA ALA A 73 11.79 -1.65 -10.37
C ALA A 73 11.04 -0.45 -10.98
N PRO A 74 11.23 -0.09 -12.28
CA PRO A 74 10.41 0.94 -12.93
C PRO A 74 8.90 0.71 -12.81
N CYS A 75 8.42 -0.52 -13.01
CA CYS A 75 7.00 -0.87 -12.87
C CYS A 75 6.50 -0.59 -11.45
N ALA A 76 7.26 -0.96 -10.42
CA ALA A 76 6.90 -0.68 -9.04
C ALA A 76 6.86 0.82 -8.73
N TYR A 77 7.79 1.62 -9.27
CA TYR A 77 7.75 3.08 -9.15
C TYR A 77 6.52 3.68 -9.83
N LEU A 78 6.23 3.27 -11.08
CA LEU A 78 5.05 3.75 -11.81
C LEU A 78 3.76 3.45 -11.07
N ARG A 79 3.64 2.25 -10.50
CA ARG A 79 2.52 1.85 -9.66
C ARG A 79 2.37 2.72 -8.41
N MET A 80 3.49 3.06 -7.76
CA MET A 80 3.47 3.94 -6.59
C MET A 80 3.11 5.38 -6.94
N VAL A 81 3.63 5.91 -8.05
CA VAL A 81 3.28 7.24 -8.56
C VAL A 81 1.81 7.30 -8.91
N TYR A 82 1.30 6.30 -9.65
CA TYR A 82 -0.12 6.21 -9.99
C TYR A 82 -1.01 6.20 -8.75
N LEU A 83 -0.67 5.36 -7.76
CA LEU A 83 -1.44 5.25 -6.53
C LEU A 83 -1.45 6.57 -5.75
N ALA A 84 -0.30 7.24 -5.62
CA ALA A 84 -0.20 8.53 -4.95
C ALA A 84 -1.05 9.61 -5.66
N LEU A 85 -0.97 9.69 -6.99
CA LEU A 85 -1.78 10.62 -7.78
C LEU A 85 -3.28 10.32 -7.62
N TYR A 86 -3.67 9.05 -7.65
CA TYR A 86 -5.05 8.65 -7.44
C TYR A 86 -5.56 9.08 -6.06
N VAL A 87 -4.78 8.84 -5.01
CA VAL A 87 -5.15 9.25 -3.65
C VAL A 87 -5.30 10.77 -3.56
N ILE A 88 -4.35 11.55 -4.09
CA ILE A 88 -4.38 13.01 -4.02
C ILE A 88 -5.55 13.61 -4.82
N PHE A 89 -5.82 13.11 -6.03
CA PHE A 89 -6.72 13.79 -6.96
C PHE A 89 -8.11 13.14 -7.08
N LEU A 90 -8.26 11.85 -6.79
CA LEU A 90 -9.47 11.09 -7.14
C LEU A 90 -10.13 10.38 -5.96
N SER A 91 -9.39 10.06 -4.89
CA SER A 91 -9.93 9.25 -3.80
C SER A 91 -10.93 9.98 -2.90
N GLY A 92 -10.79 11.30 -2.75
CA GLY A 92 -11.51 12.07 -1.73
C GLY A 92 -11.12 11.68 -0.29
N ALA A 93 -10.03 10.92 -0.09
CA ALA A 93 -9.59 10.48 1.22
C ALA A 93 -9.03 11.67 2.02
N GLU A 94 -9.55 11.86 3.24
CA GLU A 94 -9.03 12.84 4.19
C GLU A 94 -8.04 12.15 5.13
N SER A 95 -6.83 12.70 5.27
CA SER A 95 -5.79 12.14 6.13
C SER A 95 -4.97 13.23 6.78
N ASP A 96 -4.60 13.03 8.04
CA ASP A 96 -3.74 13.95 8.79
C ASP A 96 -2.25 13.64 8.50
N VAL A 97 -1.93 12.35 8.30
CA VAL A 97 -0.58 11.86 8.07
C VAL A 97 -0.57 10.78 7.00
N PHE A 98 0.40 10.87 6.09
CA PHE A 98 0.70 9.85 5.10
C PHE A 98 1.92 9.04 5.53
N PHE A 99 1.78 7.71 5.53
CA PHE A 99 2.89 6.77 5.65
C PHE A 99 3.16 6.16 4.28
N CYS A 100 4.23 6.62 3.63
CA CYS A 100 4.62 6.15 2.30
C CYS A 100 5.75 5.13 2.42
N ASP A 101 5.50 3.90 1.97
CA ASP A 101 6.56 2.90 1.90
C ASP A 101 7.55 3.19 0.75
N GLN A 102 8.83 2.92 1.01
CA GLN A 102 9.88 3.07 0.02
C GLN A 102 9.89 1.87 -0.93
N VAL A 103 9.78 2.15 -2.24
CA VAL A 103 10.00 1.12 -3.25
C VAL A 103 11.48 0.77 -3.33
N CYS A 104 11.82 -0.43 -2.88
CA CYS A 104 13.13 -1.04 -3.09
C CYS A 104 12.95 -2.37 -3.83
N LYS A 105 13.51 -2.46 -5.04
CA LYS A 105 13.50 -3.69 -5.85
C LYS A 105 14.94 -4.00 -6.24
N ARG A 106 15.33 -5.26 -6.10
CA ARG A 106 16.63 -5.73 -6.55
C ARG A 106 16.69 -5.63 -8.09
N PRO A 107 17.75 -5.04 -8.68
CA PRO A 107 17.95 -5.11 -10.12
C PRO A 107 18.16 -6.60 -10.46
N LEU A 108 17.26 -7.16 -11.27
CA LEU A 108 17.41 -8.45 -11.92
C LEU A 108 18.05 -8.23 -13.29
#